data_AF-A0AAU1Q7C4-F1
#
_entry.id   AF-A0AAU1Q7C4-F1
#
_cell.length_a   1.000
_cell.length_b   1.000
_cell.length_c   1.000
_cell.angle_alpha   90.00
_cell.angle_beta   90.00
_cell.angle_gamma   90.00
#
_symmetry.space_group_name_H-M   'P 1'
#
loop_
_entity.id
_entity.type
_entity.pdbx_description
1 polymer ?
#
loop_
_entity_poly.entity_id
_entity_poly.type
_entity_poly.pdbx_seq_one_letter_code
_entity_poly.pdbx_strand_id
1 'polypeptide(L)'
;MSAASVSPHGFVAVRGRGYRMEEADAYVTALSRNRDDAWERAARLTVLARDMEAEAVGLREVVSALVPQMYETLGTRAQYLLAVAEEEAEEVRTAAGEEAQGLIEAADAAGRQARDAAREQAEAVRADAEARVQQILLAAQAEADETRVRARRQVKELRGEAVAAWKEMRRRAEGMLAELEQEQAERRDGMERELADCEAVLDAHHAELTACAEAGLSAAERTLAEAKESARHGQEDAQARAAELIAEARVHEERIGRDVERALRQHEESREEMQAHMAHIRNSLAALTGRAAAEG
;
A
#
# COMPACT_ATOMS: atom_id res chain seq x y z
N MET A 1 41.32 8.16 -35.52
CA MET A 1 41.49 6.70 -35.61
C MET A 1 42.95 6.41 -35.38
N SER A 2 43.40 6.35 -34.12
CA SER A 2 44.81 6.03 -33.82
C SER A 2 45.01 4.54 -34.05
N ALA A 3 45.81 4.19 -35.06
CA ALA A 3 46.31 2.85 -35.23
C ALA A 3 47.04 2.48 -33.94
N ALA A 4 46.50 1.52 -33.19
CA ALA A 4 47.19 0.96 -32.04
C ALA A 4 48.52 0.42 -32.57
N SER A 5 49.64 0.98 -32.11
CA SER A 5 50.96 0.46 -32.39
C SER A 5 50.99 -0.99 -31.90
N VAL A 6 50.95 -1.93 -32.83
CA VAL A 6 51.05 -3.34 -32.49
C VAL A 6 52.50 -3.57 -32.08
N SER A 7 52.70 -3.96 -30.81
CA SER A 7 54.01 -4.32 -30.29
C SER A 7 54.62 -5.42 -31.18
N PRO A 8 55.89 -5.29 -31.59
CA PRO A 8 56.61 -6.35 -32.30
C PRO A 8 56.68 -7.66 -31.52
N HIS A 9 56.49 -7.60 -30.19
CA HIS A 9 56.59 -8.71 -29.25
C HIS A 9 55.23 -9.22 -28.79
N GLY A 10 54.15 -8.76 -29.43
CA GLY A 10 52.79 -9.25 -29.17
C GLY A 10 52.14 -8.71 -27.89
N PHE A 11 52.69 -7.67 -27.27
CA PHE A 11 52.04 -7.02 -26.14
C PHE A 11 50.75 -6.31 -26.60
N VAL A 12 49.69 -6.43 -25.81
CA VAL A 12 48.39 -5.82 -26.09
C VAL A 12 48.11 -4.75 -25.04
N ALA A 13 47.72 -3.56 -25.49
CA ALA A 13 47.31 -2.49 -24.60
C ALA A 13 45.92 -2.81 -24.05
N VAL A 14 45.86 -3.14 -22.75
CA VAL A 14 44.59 -3.33 -22.04
C VAL A 14 44.15 -2.00 -21.45
N ARG A 15 42.85 -1.72 -21.49
CA ARG A 15 42.26 -0.48 -20.95
C ARG A 15 42.44 -0.47 -19.42
N GLY A 16 43.39 0.31 -18.90
CA GLY A 16 43.71 0.37 -17.46
C GLY A 16 45.11 0.90 -17.16
N ARG A 17 45.61 0.67 -15.95
CA ARG A 17 47.03 0.89 -15.59
C ARG A 17 47.84 -0.34 -15.98
N GLY A 18 48.82 -0.16 -16.85
CA GLY A 18 49.82 -1.17 -17.23
C GLY A 18 51.18 -0.51 -17.41
N TYR A 19 52.22 -1.33 -17.60
CA TYR A 19 53.53 -0.82 -18.02
C TYR A 19 53.38 -0.06 -19.34
N ARG A 20 54.17 1.00 -19.52
CA ARG A 20 54.19 1.73 -20.79
C ARG A 20 54.68 0.79 -21.87
N MET A 21 53.83 0.50 -22.85
CA MET A 21 54.11 -0.45 -23.92
C MET A 21 55.43 -0.14 -24.63
N GLU A 22 55.71 1.15 -24.89
CA GLU A 22 56.96 1.60 -25.50
C GLU A 22 58.20 1.26 -24.64
N GLU A 23 58.11 1.40 -23.32
CA GLU A 23 59.21 1.08 -22.39
C GLU A 23 59.41 -0.44 -22.31
N ALA A 24 58.33 -1.22 -22.30
CA ALA A 24 58.39 -2.68 -22.31
C ALA A 24 58.97 -3.22 -23.64
N ASP A 25 58.52 -2.68 -24.78
CA ASP A 25 59.02 -3.04 -26.10
C ASP A 25 60.50 -2.69 -26.25
N ALA A 26 60.91 -1.51 -25.81
CA ALA A 26 62.33 -1.10 -25.82
C ALA A 26 63.18 -2.05 -24.97
N TYR A 27 62.70 -2.43 -23.80
CA TYR A 27 63.42 -3.34 -22.90
C TYR A 27 63.55 -4.75 -23.50
N VAL A 28 62.47 -5.34 -24.01
CA VAL A 28 62.49 -6.67 -24.64
C VAL A 28 63.35 -6.68 -25.91
N THR A 29 63.34 -5.59 -26.66
CA THR A 29 64.20 -5.44 -27.85
C THR A 29 65.68 -5.41 -27.45
N ALA A 30 66.04 -4.65 -26.41
CA ALA A 30 67.41 -4.62 -25.90
C ALA A 30 67.85 -5.99 -25.37
N LEU A 31 66.98 -6.68 -24.63
CA LEU A 31 67.26 -8.03 -24.14
C LEU A 31 67.45 -9.05 -25.28
N SER A 32 66.61 -8.97 -26.31
CA SER A 32 66.72 -9.83 -27.49
C SER A 32 68.02 -9.61 -28.25
N ARG A 33 68.44 -8.35 -28.42
CA ARG A 33 69.75 -8.01 -29.01
C ARG A 33 70.90 -8.59 -28.18
N ASN A 34 70.90 -8.37 -26.87
CA ASN A 34 71.95 -8.90 -26.00
C ASN A 34 72.03 -10.44 -26.05
N ARG A 35 70.87 -11.12 -26.13
CA ARG A 35 70.82 -12.56 -26.33
C ARG A 35 71.46 -12.94 -27.67
N ASP A 36 71.04 -12.31 -28.76
CA ASP A 36 71.50 -12.65 -30.10
C ASP A 36 73.02 -12.37 -30.24
N ASP A 37 73.53 -11.28 -29.66
CA ASP A 37 74.96 -10.96 -29.60
C ASP A 37 75.75 -12.02 -28.80
N ALA A 38 75.20 -12.47 -27.67
CA ALA A 38 75.81 -13.52 -26.86
C ALA A 38 75.85 -14.87 -27.60
N TRP A 39 74.78 -15.20 -28.33
CA TRP A 39 74.70 -16.39 -29.18
C TRP A 39 75.69 -16.33 -30.34
N GLU A 40 75.82 -15.19 -31.01
CA GLU A 40 76.79 -15.00 -32.08
C GLU A 40 78.22 -15.16 -31.54
N ARG A 41 78.51 -14.57 -30.38
CA ARG A 41 79.83 -14.71 -29.74
C ARG A 41 80.12 -16.15 -29.36
N ALA A 42 79.15 -16.88 -28.80
CA ALA A 42 79.29 -18.30 -28.49
C ALA A 42 79.56 -19.12 -29.75
N ALA A 43 78.85 -18.85 -30.85
CA ALA A 43 79.07 -19.51 -32.12
C ALA A 43 80.48 -19.25 -32.68
N ARG A 44 80.93 -17.99 -32.68
CA ARG A 44 82.29 -17.61 -33.11
C ARG A 44 83.37 -18.30 -32.29
N LEU A 45 83.24 -18.32 -30.97
CA LEU A 45 84.18 -19.01 -30.08
C LEU A 45 84.17 -20.52 -30.29
N THR A 46 83.01 -21.12 -30.56
CA THR A 46 82.90 -22.55 -30.86
C THR A 46 83.62 -22.93 -32.15
N VAL A 47 83.51 -22.09 -33.19
CA VAL A 47 84.26 -22.30 -34.45
C VAL A 47 85.76 -22.17 -34.21
N LEU A 48 86.19 -21.10 -33.54
CA LEU A 48 87.62 -20.90 -33.22
C LEU A 48 88.20 -22.08 -32.43
N ALA A 49 87.47 -22.59 -31.43
CA ALA A 49 87.90 -23.75 -30.65
C ALA A 49 88.08 -24.99 -31.53
N ARG A 50 87.17 -25.24 -32.49
CA ARG A 50 87.29 -26.34 -33.45
C ARG A 50 88.46 -26.16 -34.40
N ASP A 51 88.70 -24.96 -34.89
CA ASP A 51 89.82 -24.66 -35.78
C ASP A 51 91.16 -24.89 -35.07
N MET A 52 91.28 -24.42 -33.83
CA MET A 52 92.46 -24.66 -32.99
C MET A 52 92.66 -26.15 -32.68
N GLU A 53 91.58 -26.90 -32.44
CA GLU A 53 91.64 -28.34 -32.21
C GLU A 53 92.12 -29.09 -33.46
N ALA A 54 91.62 -28.72 -34.64
CA ALA A 54 92.06 -29.27 -35.92
C ALA A 54 93.53 -28.95 -36.22
N GLU A 55 93.98 -27.72 -35.97
CA GLU A 55 95.38 -27.31 -36.10
C GLU A 55 96.27 -28.13 -35.15
N ALA A 56 95.86 -28.31 -33.90
CA ALA A 56 96.59 -29.14 -32.93
C ALA A 56 96.66 -30.62 -33.32
N VAL A 57 95.64 -31.16 -34.00
CA VAL A 57 95.69 -32.51 -34.60
C VAL A 57 96.69 -32.55 -35.74
N GLY A 58 96.64 -31.58 -36.68
CA GLY A 58 97.58 -31.52 -37.80
C GLY A 58 99.03 -31.39 -37.34
N LEU A 59 99.31 -30.55 -36.33
CA LEU A 59 100.63 -30.44 -35.73
C LEU A 59 101.10 -31.76 -35.11
N ARG A 60 100.21 -32.50 -34.42
CA ARG A 60 100.51 -33.82 -33.87
C ARG A 60 100.84 -34.84 -34.96
N GLU A 61 100.10 -34.84 -36.07
CA GLU A 61 100.38 -35.71 -37.21
C GLU A 61 101.75 -35.41 -37.82
N VAL A 62 102.08 -34.13 -38.05
CA VAL A 62 103.40 -33.71 -38.54
C VAL A 62 104.51 -34.17 -37.60
N VAL A 63 104.34 -34.02 -36.29
CA VAL A 63 105.31 -34.48 -35.29
C VAL A 63 105.43 -36.00 -35.30
N SER A 64 104.33 -36.74 -35.42
CA SER A 64 104.34 -38.21 -35.45
C SER A 64 105.01 -38.81 -36.70
N ALA A 65 105.02 -38.07 -37.81
CA ALA A 65 105.67 -38.47 -39.05
C ALA A 65 107.20 -38.27 -39.04
N LEU A 66 107.72 -37.53 -38.06
CA LEU A 66 109.17 -37.39 -37.87
C LEU A 66 109.72 -38.68 -37.26
N VAL A 67 110.79 -39.21 -37.84
CA VAL A 67 111.51 -40.36 -37.25
C VAL A 67 112.04 -39.94 -35.88
N PRO A 68 111.79 -40.71 -34.79
CA PRO A 68 112.31 -40.41 -33.47
C PRO A 68 113.83 -40.29 -33.52
N GLN A 69 114.35 -39.08 -33.37
CA GLN A 69 115.78 -38.82 -33.39
C GLN A 69 116.35 -39.00 -31.99
N MET A 70 116.97 -40.14 -31.75
CA MET A 70 117.60 -40.47 -30.45
C MET A 70 118.96 -39.79 -30.25
N TYR A 71 119.44 -39.04 -31.25
CA TYR A 71 120.73 -38.33 -31.27
C TYR A 71 121.95 -39.17 -30.83
N GLU A 72 121.91 -40.49 -31.00
CA GLU A 72 122.98 -41.39 -30.53
C GLU A 72 124.34 -41.09 -31.18
N THR A 73 124.31 -40.63 -32.43
CA THR A 73 125.48 -40.23 -33.22
C THR A 73 126.13 -38.92 -32.77
N LEU A 74 125.46 -38.12 -31.93
CA LEU A 74 125.95 -36.85 -31.38
C LEU A 74 126.49 -37.00 -29.94
N GLY A 75 126.41 -38.20 -29.36
CA GLY A 75 126.98 -38.57 -28.07
C GLY A 75 126.04 -38.38 -26.86
N THR A 76 126.49 -38.85 -25.69
CA THR A 76 125.69 -38.95 -24.45
C THR A 76 125.08 -37.62 -23.99
N ARG A 77 125.75 -36.49 -24.26
CA ARG A 77 125.27 -35.15 -23.88
C ARG A 77 124.06 -34.71 -24.70
N ALA A 78 123.94 -35.15 -25.96
CA ALA A 78 122.78 -34.86 -26.79
C ALA A 78 121.55 -35.70 -26.38
N GLN A 79 121.76 -36.96 -25.98
CA GLN A 79 120.72 -37.81 -25.41
C GLN A 79 120.17 -37.27 -24.09
N TYR A 80 121.04 -36.76 -23.22
CA TYR A 80 120.62 -36.11 -21.98
C TYR A 80 119.76 -34.86 -22.24
N LEU A 81 120.16 -34.02 -23.20
CA LEU A 81 119.38 -32.84 -23.59
C LEU A 81 118.00 -33.22 -24.17
N LEU A 82 117.91 -34.30 -24.95
CA LEU A 82 116.64 -34.81 -25.46
C LEU A 82 115.73 -35.28 -24.31
N ALA A 83 116.25 -36.07 -23.37
CA ALA A 83 115.49 -36.56 -22.23
C ALA A 83 114.92 -35.42 -21.37
N VAL A 84 115.74 -34.39 -21.10
CA VAL A 84 115.28 -33.18 -20.40
C VAL A 84 114.21 -32.44 -21.21
N ALA A 85 114.37 -32.31 -22.53
CA ALA A 85 113.36 -31.66 -23.36
C ALA A 85 112.03 -32.42 -23.41
N GLU A 86 112.04 -33.75 -23.36
CA GLU A 86 110.84 -34.59 -23.30
C GLU A 86 110.13 -34.48 -21.94
N GLU A 87 110.90 -34.44 -20.84
CA GLU A 87 110.39 -34.19 -19.49
C GLU A 87 109.71 -32.82 -19.41
N GLU A 88 110.40 -31.76 -19.84
CA GLU A 88 109.84 -30.41 -19.91
C GLU A 88 108.60 -30.33 -20.81
N ALA A 89 108.57 -31.06 -21.93
CA ALA A 89 107.40 -31.10 -22.81
C ALA A 89 106.19 -31.77 -22.15
N GLU A 90 106.39 -32.84 -21.36
CA GLU A 90 105.31 -33.46 -20.57
C GLU A 90 104.84 -32.56 -19.43
N GLU A 91 105.75 -31.89 -18.74
CA GLU A 91 105.40 -30.92 -17.69
C GLU A 91 104.55 -29.78 -18.26
N VAL A 92 104.95 -29.21 -19.40
CA VAL A 92 104.19 -28.15 -20.08
C VAL A 92 102.82 -28.66 -20.54
N ARG A 93 102.72 -29.87 -21.10
CA ARG A 93 101.43 -30.46 -21.51
C ARG A 93 100.50 -30.68 -20.33
N THR A 94 101.03 -31.21 -19.24
CA THR A 94 100.26 -31.48 -18.02
C THR A 94 99.77 -30.18 -17.40
N ALA A 95 100.65 -29.19 -17.24
CA ALA A 95 100.30 -27.87 -16.71
C ALA A 95 99.26 -27.16 -17.58
N ALA A 96 99.40 -27.20 -18.91
CA ALA A 96 98.42 -26.62 -19.83
C ALA A 96 97.06 -27.32 -19.75
N GLY A 97 97.05 -28.66 -19.58
CA GLY A 97 95.82 -29.43 -19.38
C GLY A 97 95.10 -29.10 -18.08
N GLU A 98 95.85 -28.97 -16.98
CA GLU A 98 95.31 -28.55 -15.68
C GLU A 98 94.76 -27.12 -15.73
N GLU A 99 95.46 -26.18 -16.38
CA GLU A 99 94.99 -24.81 -16.56
C GLU A 99 93.71 -24.76 -17.41
N ALA A 100 93.66 -25.48 -18.53
CA ALA A 100 92.47 -25.55 -19.38
C ALA A 100 91.27 -26.12 -18.63
N GLN A 101 91.46 -27.19 -17.85
CA GLN A 101 90.41 -27.78 -17.02
C GLN A 101 89.93 -26.77 -15.95
N GLY A 102 90.85 -26.07 -15.29
CA GLY A 102 90.53 -25.02 -14.33
C GLY A 102 89.71 -23.87 -14.94
N LEU A 103 90.03 -23.47 -16.17
CA LEU A 103 89.27 -22.45 -16.91
C LEU A 103 87.85 -22.93 -17.27
N ILE A 104 87.69 -24.19 -17.69
CA ILE A 104 86.38 -24.79 -17.99
C ILE A 104 85.52 -24.83 -16.73
N GLU A 105 86.06 -25.32 -15.62
CA GLU A 105 85.34 -25.42 -14.35
C GLU A 105 84.93 -24.03 -13.81
N ALA A 106 85.82 -23.04 -13.92
CA ALA A 106 85.52 -21.66 -13.56
C ALA A 106 84.42 -21.06 -14.44
N ALA A 107 84.46 -21.29 -15.76
CA ALA A 107 83.42 -20.83 -16.69
C ALA A 107 82.06 -21.49 -16.39
N ASP A 108 82.04 -22.79 -16.09
CA ASP A 108 80.83 -23.52 -15.72
C ASP A 108 80.26 -23.03 -14.38
N ALA A 109 81.10 -22.77 -13.38
CA ALA A 109 80.68 -22.22 -12.11
C ALA A 109 80.08 -20.81 -12.28
N ALA A 110 80.74 -19.93 -13.04
CA ALA A 110 80.21 -18.60 -13.36
C ALA A 110 78.89 -18.69 -14.15
N GLY A 111 78.79 -19.62 -15.09
CA GLY A 111 77.58 -19.87 -15.87
C GLY A 111 76.39 -20.36 -15.01
N ARG A 112 76.64 -21.22 -14.01
CA ARG A 112 75.62 -21.64 -13.03
C ARG A 112 75.18 -20.47 -12.16
N GLN A 113 76.14 -19.72 -11.60
CA GLN A 113 75.84 -18.56 -10.75
C GLN A 113 75.02 -17.50 -11.49
N ALA A 114 75.35 -17.21 -12.75
CA ALA A 114 74.59 -16.26 -13.56
C ALA A 114 73.15 -16.73 -13.84
N ARG A 115 72.94 -18.04 -14.08
CA ARG A 115 71.61 -18.62 -14.26
C ARG A 115 70.78 -18.58 -12.99
N ASP A 116 71.39 -18.92 -11.85
CA ASP A 116 70.71 -18.92 -10.56
C ASP A 116 70.31 -17.50 -10.14
N ALA A 117 71.21 -16.52 -10.32
CA ALA A 117 70.91 -15.10 -10.07
C ALA A 117 69.79 -14.57 -10.98
N ALA A 118 69.82 -14.91 -12.28
CA ALA A 118 68.77 -14.53 -13.22
C ALA A 118 67.42 -15.17 -12.84
N ARG A 119 67.43 -16.41 -12.35
CA ARG A 119 66.23 -17.12 -11.89
C ARG A 119 65.65 -16.48 -10.63
N GLU A 120 66.47 -16.20 -9.63
CA GLU A 120 66.05 -15.54 -8.39
C GLU A 120 65.44 -14.16 -8.69
N GLN A 121 66.06 -13.38 -9.56
CA GLN A 121 65.52 -12.08 -9.98
C GLN A 121 64.18 -12.22 -10.71
N ALA A 122 64.05 -13.20 -11.61
CA ALA A 122 62.79 -13.46 -12.31
C ALA A 122 61.68 -13.90 -11.35
N GLU A 123 61.98 -14.76 -10.38
CA GLU A 123 61.05 -15.19 -9.34
C GLU A 123 60.62 -14.01 -8.44
N ALA A 124 61.54 -13.15 -8.05
CA ALA A 124 61.24 -11.93 -7.28
C ALA A 124 60.32 -10.97 -8.05
N VAL A 125 60.63 -10.69 -9.33
CA VAL A 125 59.78 -9.83 -10.17
C VAL A 125 58.38 -10.42 -10.34
N ARG A 126 58.27 -11.74 -10.50
CA ARG A 126 56.98 -12.44 -10.57
C ARG A 126 56.20 -12.33 -9.26
N ALA A 127 56.84 -12.58 -8.11
CA ALA A 127 56.21 -12.46 -6.80
C ALA A 127 55.70 -11.03 -6.55
N ASP A 128 56.49 -10.00 -6.90
CA ASP A 128 56.08 -8.60 -6.80
C ASP A 128 54.92 -8.25 -7.73
N ALA A 129 54.89 -8.80 -8.94
CA ALA A 129 53.78 -8.62 -9.86
C ALA A 129 52.50 -9.28 -9.33
N GLU A 130 52.59 -10.53 -8.85
CA GLU A 130 51.48 -11.28 -8.25
C GLU A 130 50.93 -10.55 -7.01
N ALA A 131 51.81 -10.08 -6.12
CA ALA A 131 51.42 -9.31 -4.94
C ALA A 131 50.67 -8.01 -5.31
N ARG A 132 51.15 -7.27 -6.33
CA ARG A 132 50.47 -6.07 -6.82
C ARG A 132 49.11 -6.39 -7.44
N VAL A 133 48.99 -7.46 -8.21
CA VAL A 133 47.70 -7.90 -8.77
C VAL A 133 46.72 -8.23 -7.65
N GLN A 134 47.15 -8.98 -6.63
CA GLN A 134 46.30 -9.29 -5.47
C GLN A 134 45.86 -8.04 -4.72
N GLN A 135 46.75 -7.07 -4.50
CA GLN A 135 46.40 -5.79 -3.87
C GLN A 135 45.36 -5.02 -4.69
N ILE A 136 45.52 -4.94 -6.01
CA ILE A 136 44.56 -4.26 -6.90
C ILE A 136 43.20 -4.97 -6.86
N LEU A 137 43.17 -6.30 -6.90
CA LEU A 137 41.94 -7.07 -6.84
C LEU A 137 41.20 -6.88 -5.50
N LEU A 138 41.93 -6.93 -4.38
CA LEU A 138 41.36 -6.69 -3.05
C LEU A 138 40.82 -5.26 -2.92
N ALA A 139 41.54 -4.26 -3.43
CA ALA A 139 41.09 -2.88 -3.43
C ALA A 139 39.82 -2.70 -4.29
N ALA A 140 39.80 -3.28 -5.50
CA ALA A 140 38.63 -3.24 -6.38
C ALA A 140 37.41 -3.95 -5.78
N GLN A 141 37.61 -5.08 -5.09
CA GLN A 141 36.55 -5.79 -4.37
C GLN A 141 36.01 -4.94 -3.21
N ALA A 142 36.90 -4.33 -2.42
CA ALA A 142 36.50 -3.45 -1.31
C ALA A 142 35.68 -2.24 -1.80
N GLU A 143 36.11 -1.58 -2.89
CA GLU A 143 35.39 -0.46 -3.50
C GLU A 143 34.01 -0.87 -4.04
N ALA A 144 33.94 -2.05 -4.69
CA ALA A 144 32.68 -2.61 -5.17
C ALA A 144 31.72 -2.92 -4.02
N ASP A 145 32.22 -3.52 -2.93
CA ASP A 145 31.42 -3.81 -1.74
C ASP A 145 30.95 -2.55 -1.02
N GLU A 146 31.81 -1.54 -0.88
CA GLU A 146 31.44 -0.25 -0.30
C GLU A 146 30.32 0.41 -1.12
N THR A 147 30.46 0.42 -2.44
CA THR A 147 29.45 0.96 -3.36
C THR A 147 28.12 0.21 -3.21
N ARG A 148 28.16 -1.12 -3.13
CA ARG A 148 26.97 -1.96 -2.92
C ARG A 148 26.30 -1.70 -1.57
N VAL A 149 27.07 -1.59 -0.50
CA VAL A 149 26.56 -1.30 0.86
C VAL A 149 25.92 0.09 0.89
N ARG A 150 26.59 1.09 0.30
CA ARG A 150 26.08 2.47 0.20
C ARG A 150 24.76 2.52 -0.56
N ALA A 151 24.67 1.88 -1.73
CA ALA A 151 23.45 1.83 -2.51
C ALA A 151 22.30 1.15 -1.75
N ARG A 152 22.56 0.02 -1.07
CA ARG A 152 21.55 -0.67 -0.25
C ARG A 152 21.06 0.19 0.91
N ARG A 153 21.97 0.92 1.57
CA ARG A 153 21.61 1.84 2.65
C ARG A 153 20.72 2.97 2.14
N GLN A 154 21.09 3.61 1.03
CA GLN A 154 20.28 4.66 0.40
C GLN A 154 18.89 4.16 0.03
N VAL A 155 18.78 2.99 -0.60
CA VAL A 155 17.48 2.38 -0.93
C VAL A 155 16.64 2.11 0.31
N LYS A 156 17.27 1.64 1.41
CA LYS A 156 16.57 1.40 2.67
C LYS A 156 16.08 2.70 3.31
N GLU A 157 16.89 3.76 3.29
CA GLU A 157 16.55 5.09 3.79
C GLU A 157 15.38 5.69 3.00
N LEU A 158 15.49 5.73 1.67
CA LEU A 158 14.43 6.21 0.77
C LEU A 158 13.12 5.43 0.94
N ARG A 159 13.20 4.10 1.06
CA ARG A 159 12.02 3.27 1.33
C ARG A 159 11.43 3.59 2.70
N GLY A 160 12.26 3.81 3.71
CA GLY A 160 11.83 4.20 5.05
C GLY A 160 11.08 5.53 5.04
N GLU A 161 11.64 6.53 4.38
CA GLU A 161 11.01 7.85 4.19
C GLU A 161 9.68 7.76 3.44
N ALA A 162 9.63 7.01 2.32
CA ALA A 162 8.41 6.82 1.55
C ALA A 162 7.30 6.13 2.37
N VAL A 163 7.65 5.10 3.14
CA VAL A 163 6.69 4.40 4.02
C VAL A 163 6.22 5.31 5.16
N ALA A 164 7.11 6.12 5.74
CA ALA A 164 6.74 7.06 6.79
C ALA A 164 5.79 8.15 6.26
N ALA A 165 6.09 8.72 5.09
CA ALA A 165 5.24 9.69 4.42
C ALA A 165 3.85 9.10 4.10
N TRP A 166 3.80 7.87 3.59
CA TRP A 166 2.53 7.18 3.32
C TRP A 166 1.71 6.95 4.58
N LYS A 167 2.34 6.48 5.68
CA LYS A 167 1.66 6.29 6.97
C LYS A 167 1.09 7.60 7.52
N GLU A 168 1.84 8.68 7.40
CA GLU A 168 1.40 10.01 7.83
C GLU A 168 0.21 10.51 6.99
N MET A 169 0.25 10.36 5.66
CA MET A 169 -0.88 10.68 4.79
C MET A 169 -2.11 9.85 5.14
N ARG A 170 -1.94 8.55 5.38
CA ARG A 170 -3.03 7.66 5.79
C ARG A 170 -3.65 8.12 7.12
N ARG A 171 -2.83 8.42 8.12
CA ARG A 171 -3.30 8.93 9.43
C ARG A 171 -4.09 10.24 9.27
N ARG A 172 -3.63 11.16 8.41
CA ARG A 172 -4.37 12.40 8.11
C ARG A 172 -5.69 12.12 7.41
N ALA A 173 -5.72 11.20 6.45
CA ALA A 173 -6.94 10.81 5.75
C ALA A 173 -7.96 10.17 6.70
N GLU A 174 -7.51 9.26 7.57
CA GLU A 174 -8.35 8.66 8.61
C GLU A 174 -8.90 9.72 9.58
N GLY A 175 -8.07 10.71 9.98
CA GLY A 175 -8.51 11.85 10.79
C GLY A 175 -9.58 12.70 10.09
N MET A 176 -9.36 13.08 8.82
CA MET A 176 -10.35 13.85 8.04
C MET A 176 -11.65 13.08 7.84
N LEU A 177 -11.60 11.75 7.65
CA LEU A 177 -12.79 10.92 7.55
C LEU A 177 -13.56 10.90 8.87
N ALA A 178 -12.88 10.75 10.01
CA ALA A 178 -13.52 10.79 11.32
C ALA A 178 -14.16 12.16 11.61
N GLU A 179 -13.50 13.25 11.26
CA GLU A 179 -14.07 14.61 11.36
C GLU A 179 -15.33 14.75 10.50
N LEU A 180 -15.31 14.27 9.25
CA LEU A 180 -16.48 14.29 8.37
C LEU A 180 -17.63 13.43 8.89
N GLU A 181 -17.34 12.25 9.44
CA GLU A 181 -18.34 11.37 10.07
C GLU A 181 -18.96 12.04 11.30
N GLN A 182 -18.15 12.70 12.12
CA GLN A 182 -18.62 13.47 13.27
C GLN A 182 -19.52 14.63 12.84
N GLU A 183 -19.10 15.44 11.87
CA GLU A 183 -19.93 16.53 11.35
C GLU A 183 -21.27 16.03 10.78
N GLN A 184 -21.26 14.88 10.09
CA GLN A 184 -22.48 14.27 9.57
C GLN A 184 -23.39 13.77 10.69
N ALA A 185 -22.82 13.16 11.74
CA ALA A 185 -23.58 12.74 12.92
C ALA A 185 -24.19 13.95 13.64
N GLU A 186 -23.42 15.01 13.88
CA GLU A 186 -23.91 16.25 14.50
C GLU A 186 -25.03 16.89 13.67
N ARG A 187 -24.91 16.93 12.33
CA ARG A 187 -25.98 17.42 11.45
C ARG A 187 -27.23 16.52 11.53
N ARG A 188 -27.08 15.20 11.57
CA ARG A 188 -28.21 14.26 11.71
C ARG A 188 -28.91 14.45 13.05
N ASP A 189 -28.16 14.47 14.15
CA ASP A 189 -28.68 14.72 15.48
C ASP A 189 -29.39 16.08 15.57
N GLY A 190 -28.86 17.11 14.87
CA GLY A 190 -29.51 18.42 14.76
C GLY A 190 -30.85 18.34 14.06
N MET A 191 -30.91 17.70 12.89
CA MET A 191 -32.15 17.51 12.13
C MET A 191 -33.17 16.64 12.89
N GLU A 192 -32.72 15.60 13.58
CA GLU A 192 -33.58 14.74 14.41
C GLU A 192 -34.21 15.53 15.56
N ARG A 193 -33.45 16.42 16.22
CA ARG A 193 -33.99 17.32 17.25
C ARG A 193 -35.01 18.30 16.68
N GLU A 194 -34.71 18.95 15.54
CA GLU A 194 -35.64 19.87 14.88
C GLU A 194 -36.96 19.17 14.48
N LEU A 195 -36.87 17.93 13.98
CA LEU A 195 -38.04 17.12 13.66
C LEU A 195 -38.83 16.77 14.92
N ALA A 196 -38.17 16.31 15.99
CA ALA A 196 -38.82 15.99 17.25
C ALA A 196 -39.51 17.21 17.88
N ASP A 197 -38.89 18.39 17.80
CA ASP A 197 -39.49 19.65 18.27
C ASP A 197 -40.74 20.01 17.43
N CYS A 198 -40.68 19.86 16.11
CA CYS A 198 -41.84 20.08 15.23
C CYS A 198 -42.96 19.08 15.50
N GLU A 199 -42.64 17.79 15.68
CA GLU A 199 -43.58 16.73 16.05
C GLU A 199 -44.26 17.06 17.38
N ALA A 200 -43.50 17.47 18.40
CA ALA A 200 -44.05 17.86 19.70
C ALA A 200 -45.00 19.07 19.60
N VAL A 201 -44.68 20.07 18.76
CA VAL A 201 -45.57 21.22 18.50
C VAL A 201 -46.85 20.79 17.80
N LEU A 202 -46.75 19.92 16.79
CA LEU A 202 -47.92 19.40 16.07
C LEU A 202 -48.79 18.54 16.99
N ASP A 203 -48.20 17.68 17.81
CA ASP A 203 -48.91 16.84 18.79
C ASP A 203 -49.62 17.71 19.82
N ALA A 204 -48.98 18.76 20.34
CA ALA A 204 -49.61 19.71 21.26
C ALA A 204 -50.82 20.41 20.61
N HIS A 205 -50.66 20.92 19.38
CA HIS A 205 -51.75 21.55 18.65
C HIS A 205 -52.88 20.57 18.32
N HIS A 206 -52.56 19.33 17.95
CA HIS A 206 -53.55 18.27 17.75
C HIS A 206 -54.30 17.93 19.03
N ALA A 207 -53.60 17.84 20.17
CA ALA A 207 -54.23 17.62 21.47
C ALA A 207 -55.17 18.76 21.86
N GLU A 208 -54.77 20.02 21.64
CA GLU A 208 -55.61 21.20 21.87
C GLU A 208 -56.88 21.18 21.00
N LEU A 209 -56.75 20.94 19.68
CA LEU A 209 -57.88 20.85 18.77
C LEU A 209 -58.82 19.69 19.14
N THR A 210 -58.29 18.52 19.47
CA THR A 210 -59.08 17.38 19.93
C THR A 210 -59.83 17.72 21.22
N ALA A 211 -59.15 18.34 22.21
CA ALA A 211 -59.80 18.75 23.45
C ALA A 211 -60.92 19.79 23.21
N CYS A 212 -60.72 20.74 22.29
CA CYS A 212 -61.74 21.71 21.90
C CYS A 212 -62.93 21.03 21.19
N ALA A 213 -62.66 20.07 20.29
CA ALA A 213 -63.68 19.30 19.60
C ALA A 213 -64.49 18.43 20.57
N GLU A 214 -63.84 17.74 21.51
CA GLU A 214 -64.48 16.94 22.56
C GLU A 214 -65.32 17.81 23.51
N ALA A 215 -64.80 18.98 23.92
CA ALA A 215 -65.55 19.93 24.73
C ALA A 215 -66.77 20.48 23.97
N GLY A 216 -66.61 20.80 22.69
CA GLY A 216 -67.70 21.23 21.81
C GLY A 216 -68.75 20.15 21.61
N LEU A 217 -68.33 18.89 21.41
CA LEU A 217 -69.22 17.73 21.34
C LEU A 217 -69.98 17.55 22.65
N SER A 218 -69.30 17.57 23.80
CA SER A 218 -69.95 17.45 25.11
C SER A 218 -70.95 18.58 25.37
N ALA A 219 -70.64 19.82 24.97
CA ALA A 219 -71.57 20.94 25.04
C ALA A 219 -72.78 20.76 24.11
N ALA A 220 -72.57 20.27 22.88
CA ALA A 220 -73.65 19.97 21.95
C ALA A 220 -74.54 18.82 22.46
N GLU A 221 -73.95 17.79 23.06
CA GLU A 221 -74.69 16.69 23.70
C GLU A 221 -75.54 17.18 24.88
N ARG A 222 -75.00 18.09 25.72
CA ARG A 222 -75.76 18.71 26.81
C ARG A 222 -76.93 19.55 26.30
N THR A 223 -76.69 20.43 25.34
CA THR A 223 -77.77 21.26 24.76
C THR A 223 -78.82 20.40 24.06
N LEU A 224 -78.43 19.30 23.39
CA LEU A 224 -79.35 18.32 22.84
C LEU A 224 -80.16 17.62 23.95
N ALA A 225 -79.53 17.24 25.06
CA ALA A 225 -80.21 16.64 26.20
C ALA A 225 -81.22 17.60 26.84
N GLU A 226 -80.82 18.85 27.10
CA GLU A 226 -81.68 19.92 27.62
C GLU A 226 -82.84 20.22 26.66
N ALA A 227 -82.59 20.26 25.35
CA ALA A 227 -83.64 20.46 24.34
C ALA A 227 -84.60 19.27 24.27
N LYS A 228 -84.10 18.03 24.40
CA LYS A 228 -84.94 16.83 24.49
C LYS A 228 -85.78 16.82 25.75
N GLU A 229 -85.22 17.21 26.90
CA GLU A 229 -85.96 17.34 28.16
C GLU A 229 -87.00 18.45 28.08
N SER A 230 -86.65 19.63 27.54
CA SER A 230 -87.59 20.73 27.34
C SER A 230 -88.70 20.37 26.35
N ALA A 231 -88.39 19.66 25.27
CA ALA A 231 -89.39 19.16 24.32
C ALA A 231 -90.31 18.11 24.98
N ARG A 232 -89.74 17.23 25.83
CA ARG A 232 -90.51 16.27 26.62
C ARG A 232 -91.44 16.97 27.60
N HIS A 233 -90.94 17.93 28.38
CA HIS A 233 -91.75 18.73 29.30
C HIS A 233 -92.81 19.55 28.56
N GLY A 234 -92.47 20.20 27.44
CA GLY A 234 -93.44 20.90 26.61
C GLY A 234 -94.51 19.97 26.05
N GLN A 235 -94.17 18.74 25.70
CA GLN A 235 -95.12 17.71 25.28
C GLN A 235 -95.99 17.22 26.44
N GLU A 236 -95.41 16.99 27.62
CA GLU A 236 -96.13 16.63 28.85
C GLU A 236 -97.10 17.76 29.27
N ASP A 237 -96.67 19.03 29.23
CA ASP A 237 -97.48 20.21 29.49
C ASP A 237 -98.60 20.40 28.46
N ALA A 238 -98.31 20.18 27.17
CA ALA A 238 -99.33 20.22 26.12
C ALA A 238 -100.37 19.12 26.31
N GLN A 239 -99.95 17.91 26.73
CA GLN A 239 -100.86 16.81 27.07
C GLN A 239 -101.69 17.14 28.32
N ALA A 240 -101.09 17.74 29.34
CA ALA A 240 -101.79 18.18 30.55
C ALA A 240 -102.83 19.27 30.24
N ARG A 241 -102.46 20.31 29.47
CA ARG A 241 -103.39 21.36 29.02
C ARG A 241 -104.50 20.83 28.11
N ALA A 242 -104.18 19.87 27.24
CA ALA A 242 -105.20 19.21 26.43
C ALA A 242 -106.18 18.42 27.32
N ALA A 243 -105.68 17.73 28.36
CA ALA A 243 -106.53 17.04 29.33
C ALA A 243 -107.38 18.01 30.15
N GLU A 244 -106.83 19.15 30.59
CA GLU A 244 -107.55 20.23 31.27
C GLU A 244 -108.64 20.83 30.38
N LEU A 245 -108.34 21.21 29.13
CA LEU A 245 -109.33 21.72 28.18
C LEU A 245 -110.44 20.71 27.90
N ILE A 246 -110.11 19.42 27.78
CA ILE A 246 -111.12 18.36 27.64
C ILE A 246 -111.98 18.27 28.91
N ALA A 247 -111.39 18.42 30.10
CA ALA A 247 -112.14 18.43 31.36
C ALA A 247 -113.05 19.67 31.48
N GLU A 248 -112.56 20.86 31.13
CA GLU A 248 -113.35 22.10 31.08
C GLU A 248 -114.48 22.00 30.05
N ALA A 249 -114.20 21.45 28.86
CA ALA A 249 -115.21 21.21 27.85
C ALA A 249 -116.29 20.24 28.35
N ARG A 250 -115.93 19.18 29.09
CA ARG A 250 -116.89 18.28 29.75
C ARG A 250 -117.70 18.99 30.82
N VAL A 251 -117.09 19.84 31.65
CA VAL A 251 -117.82 20.63 32.64
C VAL A 251 -118.78 21.63 31.97
N HIS A 252 -118.38 22.22 30.85
CA HIS A 252 -119.22 23.10 30.05
C HIS A 252 -120.36 22.34 29.39
N GLU A 253 -120.09 21.17 28.82
CA GLU A 253 -121.10 20.23 28.29
C GLU A 253 -122.11 19.84 29.37
N GLU A 254 -121.66 19.45 30.56
CA GLU A 254 -122.53 19.15 31.70
C GLU A 254 -123.36 20.36 32.15
N ARG A 255 -122.79 21.57 32.10
CA ARG A 255 -123.47 22.81 32.48
C ARG A 255 -124.55 23.17 31.45
N ILE A 256 -124.25 23.05 30.16
CA ILE A 256 -125.25 23.18 29.09
C ILE A 256 -126.33 22.11 29.25
N GLY A 257 -125.97 20.87 29.57
CA GLY A 257 -126.92 19.80 29.87
C GLY A 257 -127.87 20.17 31.01
N ARG A 258 -127.34 20.69 32.13
CA ARG A 258 -128.15 21.17 33.26
C ARG A 258 -129.02 22.38 32.92
N ASP A 259 -128.52 23.30 32.09
CA ASP A 259 -129.28 24.49 31.68
C ASP A 259 -130.39 24.14 30.67
N VAL A 260 -130.18 23.14 29.80
CA VAL A 260 -131.22 22.57 28.93
C VAL A 260 -132.27 21.83 29.76
N GLU A 261 -131.88 21.03 30.75
CA GLU A 261 -132.81 20.39 31.67
C GLU A 261 -133.63 21.42 32.47
N ARG A 262 -133.02 22.52 32.89
CA ARG A 262 -133.68 23.59 33.63
C ARG A 262 -134.66 24.38 32.75
N ALA A 263 -134.32 24.62 31.48
CA ALA A 263 -135.22 25.21 30.50
C ALA A 263 -136.41 24.28 30.18
N LEU A 264 -136.19 22.96 30.10
CA LEU A 264 -137.27 21.99 29.92
C LEU A 264 -138.23 21.99 31.13
N ARG A 265 -137.71 22.03 32.37
CA ARG A 265 -138.55 22.16 33.58
C ARG A 265 -139.34 23.46 33.63
N GLN A 266 -138.73 24.60 33.28
CA GLN A 266 -139.42 25.89 33.22
C GLN A 266 -140.51 25.94 32.13
N HIS A 267 -140.32 25.21 31.02
CA HIS A 267 -141.35 25.07 30.00
C HIS A 267 -142.49 24.14 30.42
N GLU A 268 -142.23 23.10 31.24
CA GLU A 268 -143.28 22.28 31.87
C GLU A 268 -144.08 23.10 32.90
N GLU A 269 -143.42 23.85 33.79
CA GLU A 269 -144.07 24.71 34.79
C GLU A 269 -144.93 25.82 34.14
N SER A 270 -144.45 26.45 33.07
CA SER A 270 -145.23 27.45 32.31
C SER A 270 -146.47 26.85 31.63
N ARG A 271 -146.44 25.55 31.28
CA ARG A 271 -147.56 24.85 30.65
C ARG A 271 -148.61 24.45 31.67
N GLU A 272 -148.19 24.10 32.88
CA GLU A 272 -149.06 23.80 34.02
C GLU A 272 -149.75 25.05 34.57
N GLU A 273 -149.04 26.18 34.67
CA GLU A 273 -149.63 27.48 35.07
C GLU A 273 -150.68 28.00 34.07
N MET A 274 -150.46 27.80 32.77
CA MET A 274 -151.43 28.18 31.73
C MET A 274 -152.70 27.30 31.76
N GLN A 275 -152.56 26.00 32.11
CA GLN A 275 -153.69 25.10 32.30
C GLN A 275 -154.47 25.41 33.60
N ALA A 276 -153.78 25.80 34.67
CA ALA A 276 -154.40 26.22 35.93
C ALA A 276 -155.21 27.54 35.79
N HIS A 277 -154.70 28.53 35.04
CA HIS A 277 -155.43 29.77 34.75
C HIS A 277 -156.65 29.56 33.84
N MET A 278 -156.58 28.65 32.87
CA MET A 278 -157.73 28.29 32.04
C MET A 278 -158.78 27.45 32.78
N ALA A 279 -158.40 26.71 33.83
CA ALA A 279 -159.34 26.03 34.73
C ALA A 279 -160.05 27.01 35.70
N HIS A 280 -159.33 28.04 36.17
CA HIS A 280 -159.89 29.04 37.08
C HIS A 280 -160.90 29.98 36.40
N ILE A 281 -160.67 30.39 35.15
CA ILE A 281 -161.64 31.22 34.40
C ILE A 281 -162.88 30.39 34.01
N ARG A 282 -162.71 29.09 33.69
CA ARG A 282 -163.83 28.16 33.44
C ARG A 282 -164.71 27.97 34.68
N ASN A 283 -164.12 27.95 35.88
CA ASN A 283 -164.87 27.86 37.15
C ASN A 283 -165.50 29.19 37.59
N SER A 284 -164.90 30.34 37.28
CA SER A 284 -165.45 31.65 37.64
C SER A 284 -166.59 32.13 36.72
N LEU A 285 -166.68 31.64 35.48
CA LEU A 285 -167.86 31.83 34.61
C LEU A 285 -169.02 30.87 34.93
N ALA A 286 -168.79 29.80 35.72
CA ALA A 286 -169.81 28.82 36.10
C ALA A 286 -170.56 29.14 37.42
N ALA A 287 -170.16 30.20 38.14
CA ALA A 287 -170.71 30.54 39.45
C ALA A 287 -171.73 31.71 39.46
N LEU A 288 -171.98 32.37 38.32
CA LEU A 288 -172.99 33.45 38.21
C LEU A 288 -174.06 33.23 37.12
N THR A 289 -174.05 32.08 36.44
CA THR A 289 -175.22 31.52 35.74
C THR A 289 -175.17 29.99 35.92
N GLY A 290 -176.12 29.41 36.67
CA GLY A 290 -176.13 27.95 36.92
C GLY A 290 -176.42 27.12 35.65
N ARG A 291 -176.16 25.81 35.60
CA ARG A 291 -175.35 24.85 36.39
C ARG A 291 -175.46 23.48 35.69
N ALA A 292 -174.34 22.73 35.68
CA ALA A 292 -174.15 21.28 35.54
C ALA A 292 -174.43 20.54 34.19
N ALA A 293 -173.36 19.99 33.61
CA ALA A 293 -173.19 18.55 33.33
C ALA A 293 -171.75 18.30 32.85
N ALA A 294 -171.05 17.38 33.51
CA ALA A 294 -169.67 16.99 33.24
C ALA A 294 -169.68 15.57 32.69
N GLU A 295 -169.21 15.37 31.45
CA GLU A 295 -168.77 14.09 30.90
C GLU A 295 -168.17 14.31 29.49
N GLY A 296 -166.99 13.73 29.27
CA GLY A 296 -166.16 13.84 28.07
C GLY A 296 -164.69 13.61 28.36
#